data_AF-A0A6M2DK22-F1
#
_entry.id   AF-A0A6M2DK22-F1
#
_cell.length_a   1.000
_cell.length_b   1.000
_cell.length_c   1.000
_cell.angle_alpha   90.00
_cell.angle_beta   90.00
_cell.angle_gamma   90.00
#
_symmetry.space_group_name_H-M   'P 1'
#
loop_
_entity.id
_entity.type
_entity.pdbx_description
1 polymer ?
#
loop_
_entity_poly.entity_id
_entity_poly.type
_entity_poly.pdbx_seq_one_letter_code
_entity_poly.pdbx_strand_id
1 'polypeptide(L)'
;FSPSIQKTAGQAHVELQKVYENAALSKTTCRVWFRRFEDIDFDVNDRLRERRPKTFEDVKLEVLLEEDLCQIQEELVSILGVTRQAISKRLQALEIIQRQRTWIPY
;
A
#
# COMPACT_ATOMS: atom_id res chain seq x y z
N PHE A 1 -41.52 5.62 15.40
CA PHE A 1 -40.77 5.53 14.14
C PHE A 1 -40.12 6.88 13.89
N SER A 2 -38.82 7.00 14.21
CA SER A 2 -38.07 8.20 13.83
C SER A 2 -38.04 8.27 12.31
N PRO A 3 -38.28 9.44 11.69
CA PRO A 3 -38.25 9.55 10.24
C PRO A 3 -36.84 9.19 9.79
N SER A 4 -36.72 8.12 9.01
CA SER A 4 -35.47 7.78 8.34
C SER A 4 -35.10 8.96 7.45
N ILE A 5 -34.08 9.72 7.85
CA ILE A 5 -33.56 10.85 7.08
C ILE A 5 -32.90 10.26 5.82
N GLN A 6 -33.69 10.05 4.77
CA GLN A 6 -33.19 9.65 3.46
C GLN A 6 -32.68 10.89 2.72
N LYS A 7 -31.50 11.36 3.12
CA LYS A 7 -30.77 12.39 2.37
C LYS A 7 -30.08 11.74 1.18
N THR A 8 -30.06 12.44 0.07
CA THR A 8 -29.26 12.05 -1.10
C THR A 8 -27.81 12.51 -0.95
N ALA A 9 -26.88 11.90 -1.70
CA ALA A 9 -25.47 12.31 -1.74
C ALA A 9 -25.29 13.81 -2.05
N GLY A 10 -26.18 14.37 -2.88
CA GLY A 10 -26.18 15.79 -3.22
C GLY A 10 -26.56 16.69 -2.04
N GLN A 11 -27.59 16.32 -1.28
CA GLN A 11 -28.01 17.06 -0.09
C GLN A 11 -26.96 16.99 1.02
N ALA A 12 -26.37 15.80 1.24
CA ALA A 12 -25.28 15.63 2.18
C ALA A 12 -24.06 16.48 1.80
N HIS A 13 -23.71 16.55 0.52
CA HIS A 13 -22.61 17.41 0.05
C HIS A 13 -22.88 18.88 0.33
N VAL A 14 -24.10 19.38 0.10
CA VAL A 14 -24.47 20.79 0.40
C VAL A 14 -24.38 21.07 1.90
N GLU A 15 -24.83 20.16 2.75
CA GLU A 15 -24.71 20.30 4.21
C GLU A 15 -23.25 20.29 4.66
N LEU A 16 -22.44 19.36 4.15
CA LEU A 16 -21.01 19.31 4.44
C LEU A 16 -20.28 20.57 3.98
N GLN A 17 -20.64 21.09 2.80
CA GLN A 17 -20.07 22.34 2.28
C GLN A 17 -20.44 23.55 3.14
N LYS A 18 -21.64 23.59 3.72
CA LYS A 18 -22.04 24.67 4.64
C LYS A 18 -21.26 24.66 5.95
N VAL A 19 -20.87 23.48 6.45
CA VAL A 19 -20.18 23.35 7.75
C VAL A 19 -18.66 23.44 7.61
N TYR A 20 -18.12 22.82 6.57
CA TYR A 20 -16.67 22.65 6.39
C TYR A 20 -16.09 23.54 5.28
N GLU A 21 -16.94 24.24 4.51
CA GLU A 21 -16.53 25.17 3.45
C GLU A 21 -15.49 24.54 2.51
N ASN A 22 -14.24 25.02 2.56
CA ASN A 22 -13.13 24.57 1.72
C ASN A 22 -12.54 23.21 2.16
N ALA A 23 -12.78 22.78 3.39
CA ALA A 23 -12.38 21.47 3.90
C ALA A 23 -13.45 20.39 3.63
N ALA A 24 -14.56 20.75 2.97
CA ALA A 24 -15.63 19.82 2.66
C ALA A 24 -15.20 18.79 1.60
N LEU A 25 -15.76 17.57 1.73
CA LEU A 25 -15.59 16.53 0.73
C LEU A 25 -16.16 16.97 -0.61
N SER A 26 -15.49 16.60 -1.69
CA SER A 26 -15.99 16.82 -3.05
C SER A 26 -17.32 16.07 -3.27
N LYS A 27 -18.11 16.55 -4.21
CA LYS A 27 -19.37 15.89 -4.62
C LYS A 27 -19.13 14.46 -5.11
N THR A 28 -17.99 14.19 -5.75
CA THR A 28 -17.62 12.85 -6.22
C THR A 28 -17.32 11.92 -5.07
N THR A 29 -16.58 12.36 -4.05
CA THR A 29 -16.31 11.57 -2.84
C THR A 29 -17.61 11.26 -2.10
N CYS A 30 -18.52 12.23 -1.96
CA CYS A 30 -19.84 11.99 -1.37
C CYS A 30 -20.61 10.89 -2.11
N ARG A 31 -20.63 10.91 -3.45
CA ARG A 31 -21.30 9.86 -4.24
C ARG A 31 -20.68 8.48 -4.05
N VAL A 32 -19.35 8.39 -3.97
CA VAL A 32 -18.64 7.11 -3.76
C VAL A 32 -19.02 6.52 -2.40
N TRP A 33 -19.03 7.32 -1.34
CA TRP A 33 -19.44 6.88 -0.01
C TRP A 33 -20.90 6.44 0.04
N PHE A 34 -21.81 7.19 -0.59
CA PHE A 34 -23.22 6.81 -0.65
C PHE A 34 -23.45 5.48 -1.36
N ARG A 35 -22.74 5.22 -2.47
CA ARG A 35 -22.79 3.93 -3.15
C ARG A 35 -22.26 2.79 -2.25
N ARG A 36 -21.22 3.08 -1.48
CA ARG A 36 -20.66 2.14 -0.50
C ARG A 36 -21.70 1.78 0.59
N PHE A 37 -22.45 2.77 1.07
CA PHE A 37 -23.53 2.56 2.03
C PHE A 37 -24.74 1.82 1.42
N GLU A 38 -25.04 2.02 0.13
CA GLU A 38 -26.05 1.22 -0.60
C GLU A 38 -25.65 -0.27 -0.66
N ASP A 39 -24.35 -0.56 -0.76
CA ASP A 39 -23.79 -1.92 -0.71
C ASP A 39 -23.68 -2.47 0.74
N ILE A 40 -24.28 -1.81 1.73
CA ILE A 40 -24.26 -2.19 3.17
C ILE A 40 -22.82 -2.18 3.74
N ASP A 41 -21.87 -1.52 3.07
CA ASP A 41 -20.51 -1.31 3.56
C ASP A 41 -20.42 0.04 4.29
N PHE A 42 -20.59 -0.04 5.61
CA PHE A 42 -20.49 1.10 6.53
C PHE A 42 -19.09 1.27 7.14
N ASP A 43 -18.08 0.52 6.67
CA ASP A 43 -16.72 0.67 7.17
C ASP A 43 -16.13 2.00 6.70
N VAL A 44 -15.79 2.84 7.69
CA VAL A 44 -15.19 4.16 7.48
C VAL A 44 -13.67 4.09 7.25
N ASN A 45 -13.05 2.94 7.51
CA ASN A 45 -11.62 2.78 7.31
C ASN A 45 -11.27 2.69 5.82
N ASP A 46 -10.09 3.19 5.48
CA ASP A 46 -9.48 2.95 4.18
C ASP A 46 -9.26 1.44 4.05
N ARG A 47 -9.74 0.86 2.94
CA ARG A 47 -9.41 -0.53 2.61
C ARG A 47 -7.90 -0.67 2.49
N LEU A 48 -7.37 -1.85 2.82
CA LEU A 48 -5.97 -2.17 2.58
C LEU A 48 -5.64 -1.84 1.13
N ARG A 49 -4.79 -0.83 0.95
CA ARG A 49 -4.30 -0.47 -0.37
C ARG A 49 -3.42 -1.62 -0.82
N GLU A 50 -3.82 -2.27 -1.92
CA GLU A 50 -2.93 -3.19 -2.61
C GLU A 50 -1.67 -2.42 -2.96
N ARG A 51 -0.59 -2.72 -2.23
CA ARG A 51 0.72 -2.19 -2.58
C ARG A 51 1.06 -2.73 -3.96
N ARG A 52 1.83 -1.95 -4.72
CA ARG A 52 2.34 -2.35 -6.03
C ARG A 52 2.85 -3.80 -5.95
N PRO A 53 2.46 -4.69 -6.86
CA PRO A 53 2.85 -6.10 -6.81
C PRO A 53 4.36 -6.22 -6.61
N LYS A 54 4.78 -7.05 -5.64
CA LYS A 54 6.21 -7.33 -5.45
C LYS A 54 6.75 -7.92 -6.76
N THR A 55 7.83 -7.36 -7.27
CA THR A 55 8.41 -7.78 -8.56
C THR A 55 9.07 -9.16 -8.50
N PHE A 56 9.34 -9.68 -7.30
CA PHE A 56 9.79 -11.06 -7.08
C PHE A 56 9.41 -11.52 -5.66
N GLU A 57 9.26 -12.84 -5.48
CA GLU A 57 8.98 -13.45 -4.19
C GLU A 57 10.20 -13.42 -3.28
N ASP A 58 9.99 -13.04 -2.01
CA ASP A 58 11.05 -12.90 -1.02
C ASP A 58 11.74 -14.22 -0.72
N VAL A 59 10.98 -15.32 -0.80
CA VAL A 59 11.47 -16.69 -0.63
C VAL A 59 12.59 -17.01 -1.63
N LYS A 60 12.46 -16.56 -2.88
CA LYS A 60 13.49 -16.78 -3.90
C LYS A 60 14.75 -15.97 -3.62
N LEU A 61 14.59 -14.80 -3.00
CA LEU A 61 15.72 -13.99 -2.56
C LEU A 61 16.40 -14.62 -1.34
N GLU A 62 15.65 -15.06 -0.34
CA GLU A 62 16.18 -15.72 0.88
C GLU A 62 16.99 -16.98 0.55
N VAL A 63 16.49 -17.86 -0.33
CA VAL A 63 17.24 -19.06 -0.77
C VAL A 63 18.57 -18.70 -1.43
N LEU A 64 18.57 -17.67 -2.28
CA LEU A 64 19.80 -17.21 -2.96
C LEU A 64 20.76 -16.50 -2.00
N LEU A 65 20.26 -15.92 -0.91
CA LEU A 65 21.08 -15.28 0.12
C LEU A 65 21.80 -16.32 1.01
N GLU A 66 21.23 -17.51 1.19
CA GLU A 66 21.84 -18.61 1.96
C GLU A 66 23.08 -19.22 1.25
N GLU A 67 23.12 -19.15 -0.09
CA GLU A 67 24.16 -19.85 -0.89
C GLU A 67 25.49 -19.07 -1.02
N ASP A 68 25.52 -17.74 -1.22
CA ASP A 68 26.74 -16.89 -1.05
C ASP A 68 26.46 -15.37 -1.23
N LEU A 69 26.15 -14.65 -0.14
CA LEU A 69 25.79 -13.22 -0.14
C LEU A 69 26.74 -12.26 -0.89
N CYS A 70 28.02 -12.60 -1.06
CA CYS A 70 29.04 -11.62 -1.44
C CYS A 70 29.26 -11.47 -2.95
N GLN A 71 28.91 -12.48 -3.76
CA GLN A 71 29.07 -12.45 -5.23
C GLN A 71 27.79 -12.01 -5.96
N ILE A 72 26.67 -12.05 -5.25
CA ILE A 72 25.34 -12.28 -5.78
C ILE A 72 24.61 -11.01 -6.29
N GLN A 73 25.13 -9.79 -6.11
CA GLN A 73 24.40 -8.59 -6.60
C GLN A 73 24.26 -8.50 -8.13
N GLU A 74 25.33 -8.74 -8.90
CA GLU A 74 25.30 -8.68 -10.37
C GLU A 74 24.66 -9.95 -10.97
N GLU A 75 24.85 -11.10 -10.34
CA GLU A 75 24.16 -12.34 -10.71
C GLU A 75 22.66 -12.27 -10.43
N LEU A 76 22.21 -11.66 -9.33
CA LEU A 76 20.78 -11.48 -9.04
C LEU A 76 20.09 -10.58 -10.05
N VAL A 77 20.76 -9.53 -10.54
CA VAL A 77 20.21 -8.69 -11.61
C VAL A 77 19.92 -9.54 -12.84
N SER A 78 20.84 -10.46 -13.16
CA SER A 78 20.72 -11.37 -14.30
C SER A 78 19.67 -12.46 -14.08
N ILE A 79 19.63 -13.06 -12.89
CA ILE A 79 18.73 -14.19 -12.54
C ILE A 79 17.29 -13.72 -12.30
N LEU A 80 17.12 -12.60 -11.60
CA LEU A 80 15.79 -12.07 -11.24
C LEU A 80 15.28 -11.03 -12.23
N GLY A 81 16.11 -10.58 -13.19
CA GLY A 81 15.73 -9.59 -14.20
C GLY A 81 15.34 -8.22 -13.63
N VAL A 82 15.75 -7.93 -12.39
CA VAL A 82 15.42 -6.69 -11.68
C VAL A 82 16.62 -5.78 -11.56
N THR A 83 16.37 -4.48 -11.49
CA THR A 83 17.44 -3.50 -11.35
C THR A 83 18.16 -3.64 -10.01
N ARG A 84 19.46 -3.32 -9.99
CA ARG A 84 20.28 -3.30 -8.77
C ARG A 84 19.65 -2.49 -7.62
N GLN A 85 18.95 -1.40 -7.96
CA GLN A 85 18.21 -0.59 -6.99
C GLN A 85 17.04 -1.34 -6.34
N ALA A 86 16.32 -2.18 -7.08
CA ALA A 86 15.24 -2.99 -6.53
C ALA A 86 15.77 -4.03 -5.53
N ILE A 87 16.89 -4.67 -5.86
CA ILE A 87 17.57 -5.64 -4.98
C ILE A 87 18.07 -4.94 -3.72
N SER A 88 18.76 -3.79 -3.85
CA SER A 88 19.27 -3.03 -2.70
C SER A 88 18.15 -2.57 -1.76
N LYS A 89 17.05 -2.02 -2.30
CA LYS A 89 15.87 -1.65 -1.51
C LYS A 89 15.26 -2.86 -0.81
N ARG A 90 15.32 -4.04 -1.43
CA ARG A 90 14.76 -5.26 -0.84
C ARG A 90 15.60 -5.79 0.30
N LEU A 91 16.92 -5.82 0.15
CA LEU A 91 17.86 -6.19 1.21
C LEU A 91 17.73 -5.26 2.41
N GLN A 92 17.56 -3.95 2.17
CA GLN A 92 17.29 -2.98 3.23
C GLN A 92 15.96 -3.25 3.95
N ALA A 93 14.92 -3.67 3.22
CA ALA A 93 13.63 -4.05 3.80
C ALA A 93 13.67 -5.38 4.57
N LEU A 94 14.67 -6.22 4.34
CA LEU A 94 14.97 -7.43 5.11
C LEU A 94 15.95 -7.16 6.26
N GLU A 95 16.30 -5.88 6.51
CA GLU A 95 17.24 -5.44 7.56
C GLU A 95 18.66 -6.04 7.44
N ILE A 96 19.04 -6.50 6.24
CA ILE A 96 20.36 -7.04 5.95
C ILE A 96 21.32 -5.86 5.69
N ILE A 97 22.08 -5.44 6.71
CA ILE A 97 23.00 -4.29 6.63
C ILE A 97 24.41 -4.74 6.23
N GLN A 98 24.88 -4.29 5.07
CA GLN A 98 26.23 -4.58 4.58
C GLN A 98 27.28 -3.89 5.43
N ARG A 99 27.82 -4.61 6.42
CA ARG A 99 29.03 -4.23 7.14
C ARG A 99 30.19 -5.03 6.57
N GLN A 100 31.30 -4.34 6.31
CA GLN A 100 32.53 -4.81 5.69
C GLN A 100 32.82 -6.30 5.99
N ARG A 101 32.59 -7.16 4.99
CA ARG A 101 33.03 -8.57 4.90
C ARG A 101 32.66 -9.51 6.06
N THR A 102 31.71 -9.15 6.92
CA THR A 102 31.16 -10.11 7.90
C THR A 102 29.71 -9.74 8.23
N TRP A 103 28.80 -10.67 7.97
CA TRP A 103 27.36 -10.50 8.22
C TRP A 103 26.99 -11.14 9.55
N ILE A 104 26.23 -10.43 10.38
CA ILE A 104 25.68 -10.91 11.65
C ILE A 104 24.16 -10.71 11.58
N PRO A 105 23.34 -11.77 11.69
CA PRO A 105 21.90 -11.62 11.88
C PRO A 105 21.64 -10.96 13.23
N TYR A 106 20.69 -10.01 13.30
CA TYR A 106 20.25 -9.44 14.58
C TYR A 106 19.12 -10.27 15.19
#